data_AF-A0A7W0SXF4-F1
#
_entry.id   AF-A0A7W0SXF4-F1
#
_cell.length_a   1.000
_cell.length_b   1.000
_cell.length_c   1.000
_cell.angle_alpha   90.00
_cell.angle_beta   90.00
_cell.angle_gamma   90.00
#
_symmetry.space_group_name_H-M   'P 1'
#
loop_
_entity.id
_entity.type
_entity.pdbx_description
1 polymer ?
#
loop_
_entity_poly.entity_id
_entity_poly.type
_entity_poly.pdbx_seq_one_letter_code
_entity_poly.pdbx_strand_id
1 'polypeptide(L)'
;MDPHPDVSTLTDDDLRVMIRELEKEEDQISFQRRVLHGRIDILRAELVARLREQVSAGEAKLADVERLSEILTTRASPKVDDE
;
A
#
# COMPACT_ATOMS: atom_id res chain seq x y z
N MET A 1 10.07 -19.32 -6.53
CA MET A 1 9.74 -19.71 -5.15
C MET A 1 11.03 -20.22 -4.57
N ASP A 2 11.78 -19.37 -3.88
CA ASP A 2 12.98 -19.82 -3.19
C ASP A 2 12.53 -20.76 -2.07
N PRO A 3 12.94 -22.03 -2.08
CA PRO A 3 12.62 -22.92 -0.98
C PRO A 3 13.32 -22.38 0.25
N HIS A 4 12.55 -21.95 1.25
CA HIS A 4 13.11 -21.60 2.55
C HIS A 4 13.95 -22.79 3.05
N PRO A 5 15.11 -22.52 3.67
CA PRO A 5 15.99 -23.58 4.16
C PRO A 5 15.23 -24.46 5.17
N ASP A 6 15.58 -25.75 5.20
CA ASP A 6 15.03 -26.66 6.19
C ASP A 6 15.52 -26.27 7.59
N VAL A 7 14.66 -25.53 8.30
CA VAL A 7 14.93 -24.99 9.64
C VAL A 7 15.29 -26.06 10.66
N SER A 8 14.91 -27.33 10.43
CA SER A 8 15.24 -28.44 11.32
C SER A 8 16.72 -28.83 11.29
N THR A 9 17.47 -28.34 10.30
CA THR A 9 18.91 -28.61 10.12
C THR A 9 19.81 -27.49 10.65
N LEU A 10 19.23 -26.37 11.10
CA LEU A 10 19.95 -25.18 11.55
C LEU A 10 20.20 -25.22 13.05
N THR A 11 21.35 -24.69 13.48
CA THR A 11 21.60 -24.45 14.90
C THR A 11 20.85 -23.22 15.40
N ASP A 12 20.71 -23.07 16.72
CA ASP A 12 20.13 -21.87 17.33
C ASP A 12 20.84 -20.58 16.90
N ASP A 13 22.15 -20.61 16.71
CA ASP A 13 22.91 -19.44 16.25
C ASP A 13 22.63 -19.11 14.79
N ASP A 14 22.53 -20.14 13.93
CA ASP A 14 22.14 -19.95 12.52
C ASP A 14 20.73 -19.37 12.41
N LEU A 15 19.79 -19.85 13.22
CA LEU A 15 18.43 -19.32 13.29
C LEU A 15 18.42 -17.85 13.74
N ARG A 16 19.20 -17.49 14.76
CA ARG A 16 19.30 -16.09 15.22
C ARG A 16 19.88 -15.17 14.16
N VAL A 17 20.83 -15.64 13.35
CA VAL A 17 21.39 -14.85 12.23
C VAL A 17 20.33 -14.67 11.16
N MET A 18 19.68 -15.76 10.74
CA MET A 18 18.64 -15.72 9.70
C MET A 18 17.46 -14.83 10.06
N ILE A 19 16.98 -14.88 11.31
CA ILE A 19 15.91 -14.00 11.78
C ILE A 19 16.33 -12.53 11.64
N ARG A 20 17.53 -12.17 12.08
CA ARG A 20 18.04 -10.79 12.00
C ARG A 20 18.17 -10.30 10.56
N GLU A 21 18.56 -11.17 9.64
CA GLU A 21 18.65 -10.85 8.22
C GLU A 21 17.25 -10.62 7.61
N LEU A 22 16.32 -11.53 7.85
CA LEU A 22 14.94 -11.41 7.37
C LEU A 22 14.22 -10.20 7.96
N GLU A 23 14.41 -9.90 9.24
CA GLU A 23 13.86 -8.69 9.89
C GLU A 23 14.39 -7.42 9.21
N LYS A 24 15.69 -7.37 8.90
CA LYS A 24 16.29 -6.24 8.21
C LYS A 24 15.74 -6.07 6.79
N GLU A 25 15.56 -7.16 6.07
CA GLU A 25 14.96 -7.15 4.72
C GLU A 25 13.50 -6.70 4.77
N GLU A 26 12.72 -7.23 5.71
CA GLU A 26 11.33 -6.84 5.94
C GLU A 26 11.23 -5.35 6.25
N ASP A 27 12.06 -4.84 7.17
CA ASP A 27 12.11 -3.43 7.55
C ASP A 27 12.36 -2.53 6.33
N GLN A 28 13.28 -2.93 5.46
CA GLN A 28 13.59 -2.20 4.23
C GLN A 28 12.39 -2.18 3.27
N ILE A 29 11.73 -3.33 3.06
CA ILE A 29 10.54 -3.43 2.21
C ILE A 29 9.40 -2.59 2.80
N SER A 30 9.18 -2.69 4.10
CA SER A 30 8.17 -1.94 4.83
C SER A 30 8.43 -0.43 4.78
N PHE A 31 9.68 0.01 4.84
CA PHE A 31 10.06 1.40 4.62
C PHE A 31 9.71 1.88 3.21
N GLN A 32 10.12 1.14 2.18
CA GLN A 32 9.82 1.48 0.78
C GLN A 32 8.31 1.53 0.54
N ARG A 33 7.56 0.56 1.09
CA ARG A 33 6.09 0.53 1.06
C ARG A 33 5.52 1.80 1.68
N ARG A 34 5.92 2.20 2.88
CA ARG A 34 5.42 3.42 3.55
C ARG A 34 5.71 4.67 2.72
N VAL A 35 6.89 4.80 2.14
CA VAL A 35 7.25 5.95 1.28
C VAL A 35 6.36 6.01 0.05
N LEU A 36 6.15 4.88 -0.64
CA LEU A 36 5.28 4.82 -1.81
C LEU A 36 3.83 5.15 -1.45
N HIS A 37 3.30 4.56 -0.39
CA HIS A 37 1.95 4.87 0.09
C HIS A 37 1.80 6.34 0.47
N GLY A 38 2.76 6.95 1.16
CA GLY A 38 2.73 8.37 1.47
C GLY A 38 2.69 9.27 0.22
N ARG A 39 3.46 8.94 -0.82
CA ARG A 39 3.42 9.67 -2.10
C ARG A 39 2.06 9.50 -2.80
N ILE A 40 1.53 8.28 -2.80
CA ILE A 40 0.21 7.99 -3.37
C ILE A 40 -0.87 8.77 -2.62
N ASP A 41 -0.82 8.81 -1.29
CA ASP A 41 -1.81 9.49 -0.47
C ASP A 41 -1.78 11.02 -0.67
N ILE A 42 -0.59 11.61 -0.86
CA ILE A 42 -0.46 13.03 -1.25
C ILE A 42 -1.14 13.29 -2.60
N LEU A 43 -0.86 12.47 -3.61
CA LEU A 43 -1.46 12.62 -4.94
C LEU A 43 -2.98 12.43 -4.91
N ARG A 44 -3.46 11.48 -4.11
CA ARG A 44 -4.89 11.24 -3.89
C ARG A 44 -5.58 12.44 -3.23
N ALA A 45 -4.96 13.02 -2.20
CA ALA A 45 -5.49 14.21 -1.52
C ALA A 45 -5.59 15.40 -2.49
N GLU A 46 -4.55 15.61 -3.31
CA GLU A 46 -4.54 16.66 -4.33
C GLU A 46 -5.62 16.44 -5.39
N LEU A 47 -5.82 15.20 -5.85
CA LEU A 47 -6.87 14.88 -6.81
C LEU A 47 -8.27 15.20 -6.26
N VAL A 48 -8.54 14.81 -5.01
CA VAL A 48 -9.81 15.13 -4.34
C VAL A 48 -9.98 16.64 -4.17
N ALA A 49 -8.92 17.37 -3.82
CA ALA A 49 -8.96 18.82 -3.68
C ALA A 49 -9.34 19.51 -4.99
N ARG A 50 -8.69 19.13 -6.11
CA ARG A 50 -9.02 19.66 -7.45
C ARG A 50 -10.44 19.35 -7.87
N LEU A 51 -10.90 18.13 -7.62
CA LEU A 51 -12.26 17.74 -8.00
C LEU A 51 -13.31 18.54 -7.21
N ARG A 52 -13.06 18.83 -5.92
CA ARG A 52 -13.92 19.72 -5.12
C ARG A 52 -13.94 21.16 -5.65
N GLU A 53 -12.80 21.66 -6.14
CA GLU A 53 -12.73 22.97 -6.79
C GLU A 53 -13.57 22.99 -8.08
N GLN A 54 -13.45 21.96 -8.92
CA GLN A 54 -14.27 21.82 -10.13
C GLN A 54 -15.77 21.72 -9.83
N VAL A 55 -16.17 21.01 -8.77
CA VAL A 55 -17.57 20.97 -8.31
C VAL A 55 -18.05 22.36 -7.92
N SER A 56 -17.21 23.12 -7.21
CA SER A 56 -17.53 24.49 -6.78
C SER A 56 -17.63 25.45 -7.97
N ALA A 57 -16.86 25.21 -9.03
CA ALA A 57 -16.93 25.93 -10.30
C ALA A 57 -18.10 25.48 -11.21
N GLY A 58 -18.82 24.41 -10.84
CA GLY A 58 -19.90 23.83 -11.66
C GLY A 58 -19.43 22.97 -12.83
N GLU A 59 -18.15 22.60 -12.86
CA GLU A 59 -17.51 21.83 -13.93
C GLU A 59 -17.53 20.32 -13.68
N ALA A 60 -17.79 19.89 -12.44
CA ALA A 60 -17.88 18.49 -12.02
C ALA A 60 -19.08 18.24 -11.08
N LYS A 61 -19.48 16.98 -10.88
CA LYS A 61 -20.58 16.62 -9.98
C LYS A 61 -20.04 16.24 -8.60
N LEU A 62 -20.78 16.60 -7.55
CA LEU A 62 -20.44 16.23 -6.17
C LEU A 62 -20.32 14.69 -5.99
N ALA A 63 -21.15 13.93 -6.70
CA ALA A 63 -21.10 12.47 -6.70
C ALA A 63 -19.75 11.89 -7.16
N ASP A 64 -19.00 12.60 -8.01
CA ASP A 64 -17.68 12.16 -8.47
C ASP A 64 -16.65 12.25 -7.33
N VAL A 65 -16.76 13.27 -6.47
CA VAL A 65 -15.90 13.45 -5.27
C VAL A 65 -16.18 12.36 -4.23
N GLU A 66 -17.46 12.07 -3.99
CA GLU A 66 -17.89 11.05 -3.03
C GLU A 66 -17.42 9.65 -3.45
N ARG A 67 -17.68 9.27 -4.71
CA ARG A 67 -17.22 7.98 -5.26
C ARG A 67 -15.71 7.83 -5.22
N LEU A 68 -14.97 8.89 -5.57
CA LEU A 68 -13.51 8.87 -5.47
C LEU A 68 -13.07 8.70 -4.00
N SER A 69 -13.64 9.48 -3.08
CA SER A 69 -13.30 9.38 -1.65
C SER A 69 -13.57 7.97 -1.09
N GLU A 70 -14.67 7.34 -1.50
CA GLU A 70 -14.96 5.93 -1.16
C GLU A 70 -13.87 5.00 -1.66
N ILE A 71 -13.54 5.02 -2.95
CA ILE A 71 -12.48 4.19 -3.56
C ILE A 71 -11.12 4.38 -2.87
N LEU A 72 -10.84 5.59 -2.39
CA LEU A 72 -9.58 5.92 -1.72
C LEU A 72 -9.54 5.49 -0.25
N THR A 73 -10.70 5.39 0.42
CA THR A 73 -10.82 4.97 1.84
C THR A 73 -10.93 3.46 1.99
N THR A 74 -11.55 2.75 1.05
CA THR A 74 -11.35 1.30 0.94
C THR A 74 -9.89 1.09 0.62
N ARG A 75 -9.15 0.44 1.52
CA ARG A 75 -7.82 -0.11 1.22
C ARG A 75 -7.97 -1.12 0.08
N ALA A 76 -8.06 -0.63 -1.14
CA ALA A 76 -8.43 -1.40 -2.30
C ALA A 76 -7.26 -2.31 -2.67
N SER A 77 -7.36 -3.58 -2.28
CA SER A 77 -7.34 -4.58 -3.34
C SER A 77 -8.69 -4.44 -4.06
N PRO A 78 -8.72 -4.15 -5.37
CA PRO A 78 -9.97 -4.27 -6.11
C PRO A 78 -10.42 -5.73 -5.98
N LYS A 79 -11.70 -5.96 -5.68
CA LYS A 79 -12.30 -7.23 -6.03
C LYS A 79 -12.26 -7.28 -7.55
N VAL A 80 -11.39 -8.11 -8.09
CA VAL A 80 -11.55 -8.57 -9.47
C VAL A 80 -12.82 -9.40 -9.41
N ASP A 81 -13.90 -8.89 -9.99
CA ASP A 81 -15.06 -9.71 -10.25
C ASP A 81 -14.60 -10.74 -11.29
N ASP A 82 -14.41 -11.99 -10.83
CA ASP A 82 -14.17 -13.13 -11.72
C ASP A 82 -15.48 -13.38 -12.50
N GLU A 83 -15.54 -12.87 -13.74
CA GLU A 83 -16.39 -13.41 -14.80
C GLU A 83 -15.59 -14.33 -15.72
#